data_AF-A0A4P8WLX6-F1
#
_entry.id   AF-A0A4P8WLX6-F1
#
_cell.length_a   1.000
_cell.length_b   1.000
_cell.length_c   1.000
_cell.angle_alpha   90.00
_cell.angle_beta   90.00
_cell.angle_gamma   90.00
#
_symmetry.space_group_name_H-M   'P 1'
#
loop_
_entity.id
_entity.type
_entity.pdbx_description
1 polymer ?
#
loop_
_entity_poly.entity_id
_entity_poly.type
_entity_poly.pdbx_seq_one_letter_code
_entity_poly.pdbx_strand_id
1 'polypeptide(L)'
;MRRAALLLGSSVLGLLGAQRTRARNEREDRARLYGSDWHPDARFRVVSRPLEYKPSVSVQEGESFLADLYWSGYETRVIRYENTRERVLFFPPAEADVDRNATYRTGAIRSTDELAEGVVTIEFQRPGR
;
A
#
# COMPACT_ATOMS: atom_id res chain seq x y z
N MET A 1 12.16 -37.72 61.99
CA MET A 1 13.25 -36.79 61.61
C MET A 1 14.01 -37.36 60.42
N ARG A 2 13.82 -36.83 59.21
CA ARG A 2 14.64 -37.14 58.02
C ARG A 2 14.69 -35.93 57.07
N ARG A 3 15.90 -35.38 56.97
CA ARG A 3 16.59 -34.70 55.85
C ARG A 3 15.90 -33.55 55.10
N ALA A 4 16.53 -32.38 55.24
CA ALA A 4 16.45 -31.24 54.35
C ALA A 4 17.00 -31.55 52.95
N ALA A 5 16.42 -30.94 51.92
CA ALA A 5 17.05 -30.69 50.64
C ALA A 5 16.71 -29.27 50.19
N LEU A 6 17.76 -28.46 50.08
CA LEU A 6 17.84 -27.11 49.55
C LEU A 6 17.81 -27.20 48.02
N LEU A 7 16.95 -26.45 47.34
CA LEU A 7 17.10 -26.15 45.91
C LEU A 7 17.04 -24.64 45.71
N LEU A 8 18.22 -24.08 45.45
CA LEU A 8 18.47 -22.74 44.97
C LEU A 8 18.13 -22.65 43.48
N GLY A 9 17.48 -21.55 43.10
CA GLY A 9 17.77 -20.80 41.88
C GLY A 9 17.16 -21.29 40.57
N SER A 10 16.31 -20.46 39.97
CA SER A 10 16.67 -19.69 38.77
C SER A 10 15.52 -18.76 38.38
N SER A 11 15.76 -17.45 38.51
CA SER A 11 14.95 -16.43 37.84
C SER A 11 15.28 -16.43 36.35
N VAL A 12 14.26 -16.47 35.49
CA VAL A 12 14.33 -15.82 34.17
C VAL A 12 13.04 -15.02 33.95
N LEU A 13 13.23 -13.72 34.06
CA LEU A 13 12.46 -12.65 33.45
C LEU A 13 12.40 -12.87 31.92
N GLY A 14 11.24 -12.83 31.27
CA GLY A 14 11.25 -12.86 29.81
C GLY A 14 9.89 -12.90 29.14
N LEU A 15 9.46 -11.73 28.67
CA LEU A 15 8.47 -11.48 27.60
C LEU A 15 7.07 -12.04 27.88
N LEU A 16 6.10 -11.18 28.23
CA LEU A 16 5.30 -10.49 27.20
C LEU A 16 5.31 -11.27 25.87
N GLY A 17 4.67 -12.43 25.90
CA GLY A 17 4.05 -13.02 24.71
C GLY A 17 3.00 -12.02 24.24
N ALA A 18 3.47 -11.00 23.53
CA ALA A 18 2.67 -10.20 22.64
C ALA A 18 1.98 -11.18 21.70
N GLN A 19 0.79 -11.64 22.08
CA GLN A 19 -0.28 -11.83 21.13
C GLN A 19 -0.50 -10.45 20.53
N ARG A 20 0.37 -10.10 19.58
CA ARG A 20 0.05 -9.22 18.48
C ARG A 20 -1.13 -9.90 17.84
N THR A 21 -2.32 -9.56 18.31
CA THR A 21 -3.51 -9.49 17.50
C THR A 21 -3.16 -8.49 16.40
N ARG A 22 -2.33 -8.91 15.43
CA ARG A 22 -2.45 -8.41 14.06
C ARG A 22 -3.82 -8.91 13.68
N ALA A 23 -4.84 -8.11 14.00
CA ALA A 23 -5.99 -7.98 13.15
C ALA A 23 -5.41 -7.71 11.75
N ARG A 24 -5.10 -8.79 11.05
CA ARG A 24 -5.09 -8.83 9.60
C ARG A 24 -6.57 -8.77 9.25
N ASN A 25 -7.18 -7.61 9.52
CA ASN A 25 -8.34 -7.17 8.77
C ASN A 25 -7.89 -7.31 7.32
N GLU A 26 -8.71 -7.99 6.53
CA GLU A 26 -8.69 -8.01 5.07
C GLU A 26 -8.03 -6.72 4.58
N ARG A 27 -6.75 -6.79 4.18
CA ARG A 27 -5.98 -5.59 3.85
C ARG A 27 -6.49 -5.13 2.49
N GLU A 28 -7.52 -4.31 2.51
CA GLU A 28 -7.77 -3.38 1.41
C GLU A 28 -6.50 -2.53 1.28
N ASP A 29 -5.65 -2.92 0.33
CA ASP A 29 -4.46 -2.15 0.02
C ASP A 29 -4.93 -0.85 -0.64
N ARG A 30 -4.34 0.28 -0.24
CA ARG A 30 -4.68 1.60 -0.79
C ARG A 30 -3.61 2.01 -1.77
N ALA A 31 -3.98 2.65 -2.86
CA ALA A 31 -3.05 3.20 -3.84
C ALA A 31 -3.55 4.55 -4.34
N ARG A 32 -2.67 5.31 -4.98
CA ARG A 32 -3.04 6.54 -5.68
C ARG A 32 -3.12 6.34 -7.19
N LEU A 33 -4.02 7.10 -7.81
CA LEU A 33 -4.23 7.24 -9.26
C LEU A 33 -4.52 8.71 -9.58
N TYR A 34 -4.42 9.09 -10.84
CA TYR A 34 -5.13 10.29 -11.29
C TYR A 34 -6.63 9.98 -11.34
N GLY A 35 -7.46 10.92 -10.88
CA GLY A 35 -8.91 10.76 -10.79
C GLY A 35 -9.57 10.47 -12.14
N SER A 36 -9.04 11.04 -13.22
CA SER A 36 -9.46 10.75 -14.60
C SER A 36 -9.19 9.30 -15.03
N ASP A 37 -8.23 8.64 -14.38
CA ASP A 37 -7.77 7.30 -14.72
C ASP A 37 -8.45 6.21 -13.86
N TRP A 38 -9.27 6.61 -12.88
CA TRP A 38 -9.97 5.67 -12.01
C TRP A 38 -11.22 5.10 -12.69
N HIS A 39 -11.27 3.78 -12.75
CA HIS A 39 -12.44 3.02 -13.17
C HIS A 39 -12.97 2.19 -11.98
N PRO A 40 -14.23 2.36 -11.53
CA PRO A 40 -14.78 1.59 -10.41
C PRO A 40 -14.90 0.09 -10.76
N ASP A 41 -14.57 -0.77 -9.80
CA ASP A 41 -14.66 -2.25 -9.89
C ASP A 41 -13.91 -2.90 -11.08
N ALA A 42 -13.06 -2.13 -11.74
CA ALA A 42 -12.34 -2.54 -12.93
C ALA A 42 -11.17 -3.46 -12.57
N ARG A 43 -11.00 -4.51 -13.37
CA ARG A 43 -9.82 -5.38 -13.29
C ARG A 43 -8.67 -4.72 -14.03
N PHE A 44 -7.48 -4.76 -13.43
CA PHE A 44 -6.27 -4.27 -14.06
C PHE A 44 -5.12 -5.23 -13.82
N ARG A 45 -4.19 -5.27 -14.78
CA ARG A 45 -2.94 -6.02 -14.67
C ARG A 45 -1.77 -5.06 -14.49
N VAL A 46 -0.85 -5.38 -13.58
CA VAL A 46 0.41 -4.64 -13.45
C VAL A 46 1.33 -5.05 -14.60
N VAL A 47 1.73 -4.10 -15.46
CA VAL A 47 2.48 -4.41 -16.68
C VAL A 47 3.94 -3.95 -16.64
N SER A 48 4.31 -3.09 -15.69
CA SER A 48 5.70 -2.65 -15.48
C SER A 48 6.33 -3.25 -14.22
N ARG A 49 7.66 -3.15 -14.14
CA ARG A 49 8.39 -3.13 -12.87
C ARG A 49 8.20 -1.76 -12.20
N PRO A 50 8.59 -1.56 -10.92
CA PRO A 50 8.75 -0.22 -10.36
C PRO A 50 9.60 0.65 -11.30
N LEU A 51 9.16 1.89 -11.49
CA LEU A 51 9.84 2.91 -12.28
C LEU A 51 10.53 3.89 -11.34
N GLU A 52 11.71 4.37 -11.75
CA GLU A 52 12.41 5.46 -11.05
C GLU A 52 11.73 6.83 -11.25
N TYR A 53 10.91 6.94 -12.30
CA TYR A 53 10.16 8.16 -12.62
C TYR A 53 9.17 8.54 -11.51
N LYS A 54 9.21 9.81 -11.09
CA LYS A 54 8.21 10.44 -10.21
C LYS A 54 7.53 11.58 -10.97
N PRO A 55 6.19 11.62 -11.07
CA PRO A 55 5.52 12.72 -11.74
C PRO A 55 5.59 13.99 -10.90
N SER A 56 5.76 15.13 -11.57
CA SER A 56 5.61 16.45 -10.93
C SER A 56 4.22 16.60 -10.33
N VAL A 57 4.14 17.26 -9.18
CA VAL A 57 2.88 17.57 -8.51
C VAL A 57 2.84 19.06 -8.16
N SER A 58 1.74 19.70 -8.54
CA SER A 58 1.41 21.05 -8.12
C SER A 58 0.63 20.97 -6.82
N VAL A 59 1.12 21.66 -5.79
CA VAL A 59 0.46 21.79 -4.48
C VAL A 59 -0.13 23.19 -4.38
N GLN A 60 -1.45 23.32 -4.48
CA GLN A 60 -2.14 24.62 -4.51
C GLN A 60 -1.68 25.55 -5.66
N GLU A 61 -2.45 26.62 -5.90
CA GLU A 61 -2.22 27.54 -7.02
C GLU A 61 -0.82 28.21 -6.92
N GLY A 62 0.10 27.75 -7.76
CA GLY A 62 1.40 28.40 -7.99
C GLY A 62 2.60 27.81 -7.26
N GLU A 63 2.42 26.83 -6.36
CA GLU A 63 3.53 26.18 -5.67
C GLU A 63 3.80 24.77 -6.23
N SER A 64 5.04 24.52 -6.66
CA SER A 64 5.49 23.17 -7.02
C SER A 64 6.12 22.51 -5.81
N PHE A 65 5.62 21.35 -5.40
CA PHE A 65 6.25 20.57 -4.34
C PHE A 65 7.42 19.77 -4.93
N LEU A 66 8.38 19.42 -4.07
CA LEU A 66 9.38 18.43 -4.45
C LEU A 66 8.68 17.08 -4.67
N ALA A 67 8.54 16.66 -5.93
CA ALA A 67 7.89 15.41 -6.30
C ALA A 67 8.42 14.21 -5.51
N ASP A 68 9.72 14.20 -5.23
CA ASP A 68 10.37 13.16 -4.42
C ASP A 68 9.81 13.05 -3.00
N LEU A 69 9.46 14.17 -2.38
CA LEU A 69 8.91 14.18 -1.03
C LEU A 69 7.46 13.70 -1.03
N TYR A 70 6.64 14.18 -1.98
CA TYR A 70 5.23 13.79 -2.08
C TYR A 70 5.06 12.30 -2.42
N TRP A 71 5.93 11.75 -3.28
CA TRP A 71 5.89 10.36 -3.71
C TRP A 71 6.84 9.43 -2.93
N SER A 72 7.42 9.91 -1.83
CA SER A 72 8.43 9.17 -1.04
C SER A 72 7.92 7.83 -0.50
N GLY A 73 6.63 7.74 -0.13
CA GLY A 73 5.98 6.52 0.35
C GLY A 73 5.39 5.63 -0.74
N TYR A 74 5.54 5.98 -2.01
CA TYR A 74 4.86 5.31 -3.12
C TYR A 74 5.85 4.84 -4.18
N GLU A 75 5.56 3.73 -4.84
CA GLU A 75 6.20 3.35 -6.08
C GLU A 75 5.47 3.96 -7.28
N THR A 76 6.11 3.97 -8.43
CA THR A 76 5.45 4.32 -9.70
C THR A 76 5.44 3.10 -10.60
N ARG A 77 4.25 2.69 -11.03
CA ARG A 77 4.04 1.53 -11.91
C ARG A 77 3.07 1.87 -13.02
N VAL A 78 3.04 1.03 -14.05
CA VAL A 78 2.03 1.08 -15.11
C VAL A 78 1.12 -0.12 -14.95
N ILE A 79 -0.18 0.15 -14.94
CA ILE A 79 -1.22 -0.87 -15.01
C ILE A 79 -1.88 -0.82 -16.39
N ARG A 80 -2.54 -1.92 -16.77
CA ARG A 80 -3.43 -1.97 -17.93
C ARG A 80 -4.79 -2.46 -17.48
N TYR A 81 -5.83 -1.67 -17.69
CA TYR A 81 -7.20 -2.08 -17.46
C TYR A 81 -7.62 -3.18 -18.43
N GLU A 82 -8.39 -4.16 -17.96
CA GLU A 82 -8.86 -5.28 -18.81
C GLU A 82 -10.04 -4.87 -19.70
N ASN A 83 -10.92 -3.99 -19.20
CA ASN A 83 -12.11 -3.50 -19.91
C ASN A 83 -11.76 -2.48 -20.99
N THR A 84 -10.98 -1.43 -20.67
CA THR A 84 -10.66 -0.35 -21.61
C THR A 84 -9.36 -0.57 -22.37
N ARG A 85 -8.48 -1.46 -21.88
CA ARG A 85 -7.10 -1.65 -22.35
C ARG A 85 -6.20 -0.42 -22.17
N GLU A 86 -6.69 0.63 -21.52
CA GLU A 86 -5.91 1.83 -21.19
C GLU A 86 -4.75 1.47 -20.28
N ARG A 87 -3.65 2.22 -20.46
CA ARG A 87 -2.45 2.12 -19.63
C ARG A 87 -2.32 3.41 -18.85
N VAL A 88 -2.31 3.29 -17.53
CA VAL A 88 -2.28 4.45 -16.62
C VAL A 88 -1.17 4.29 -15.60
N LEU A 89 -0.76 5.40 -14.99
CA LEU A 89 0.17 5.38 -13.87
C LEU A 89 -0.58 4.95 -12.61
N PHE A 90 0.06 4.09 -11.84
CA PHE A 90 -0.44 3.51 -10.61
C PHE A 90 0.60 3.69 -9.53
N PHE A 91 0.19 4.24 -8.40
CA PHE A 91 1.09 4.61 -7.31
C PHE A 91 0.73 3.81 -6.05
N PRO A 92 1.15 2.54 -5.94
CA PRO A 92 0.97 1.77 -4.72
C PRO A 92 1.98 2.20 -3.65
N PRO A 93 1.66 2.02 -2.35
CA PRO A 93 2.62 2.17 -1.27
C PRO A 93 3.85 1.30 -1.52
N ALA A 94 5.02 1.78 -1.14
CA ALA A 94 6.27 1.07 -1.36
C ALA A 94 6.34 -0.29 -0.64
N GLU A 95 5.59 -0.43 0.45
CA GLU A 95 5.46 -1.66 1.21
C GLU A 95 4.36 -2.62 0.71
N ALA A 96 3.58 -2.22 -0.29
CA ALA A 96 2.49 -3.04 -0.81
C ALA A 96 3.02 -4.22 -1.65
N ASP A 97 2.42 -5.40 -1.48
CA ASP A 97 2.78 -6.62 -2.22
C ASP A 97 2.17 -6.61 -3.63
N VAL A 98 2.75 -5.77 -4.49
CA VAL A 98 2.31 -5.57 -5.88
C VAL A 98 3.21 -6.35 -6.84
N ASP A 99 2.69 -7.47 -7.36
CA ASP A 99 3.41 -8.33 -8.28
C ASP A 99 3.26 -7.84 -9.73
N ARG A 100 4.37 -7.86 -10.48
CA ARG A 100 4.30 -7.71 -11.95
C ARG A 100 3.46 -8.86 -12.53
N ASN A 101 2.69 -8.57 -13.56
CA ASN A 101 1.82 -9.50 -14.27
C ASN A 101 0.63 -10.03 -13.46
N ALA A 102 0.47 -9.66 -12.20
CA ALA A 102 -0.71 -10.00 -11.41
C ALA A 102 -1.89 -9.09 -11.77
N THR A 103 -3.09 -9.65 -11.60
CA THR A 103 -4.36 -8.93 -11.80
C THR A 103 -4.95 -8.56 -10.44
N TYR A 104 -5.42 -7.32 -10.36
CA TYR A 104 -6.09 -6.73 -9.21
C TYR A 104 -7.43 -6.15 -9.66
N ARG A 105 -8.25 -5.75 -8.70
CA ARG A 105 -9.50 -5.00 -8.92
C ARG A 105 -9.44 -3.68 -8.16
N THR A 106 -9.78 -2.58 -8.80
CA THR A 106 -10.00 -1.29 -8.14
C THR A 106 -11.26 -1.34 -7.28
N GLY A 107 -11.22 -0.68 -6.13
CA GLY A 107 -12.35 -0.45 -5.26
C GLY A 107 -12.80 1.01 -5.28
N ALA A 108 -13.44 1.43 -4.19
CA ALA A 108 -13.93 2.79 -4.03
C ALA A 108 -12.79 3.82 -3.94
N ILE A 109 -13.09 5.05 -4.37
CA ILE A 109 -12.31 6.22 -3.96
C ILE A 109 -12.55 6.45 -2.46
N ARG A 110 -11.48 6.61 -1.69
CA ARG A 110 -11.53 6.93 -0.26
C ARG A 110 -11.30 8.40 0.04
N SER A 111 -10.49 9.06 -0.77
CA SER A 111 -10.24 10.49 -0.66
C SER A 111 -9.70 11.04 -1.97
N THR A 112 -9.94 12.33 -2.19
CA THR A 112 -9.19 13.13 -3.15
C THR A 112 -8.00 13.75 -2.40
N ASP A 113 -6.83 13.81 -3.03
CA ASP A 113 -5.66 14.41 -2.41
C ASP A 113 -5.74 15.94 -2.52
N GLU A 114 -5.84 16.61 -1.38
CA GLU A 114 -5.92 18.08 -1.30
C GLU A 114 -4.59 18.74 -1.68
N LEU A 115 -3.48 17.99 -1.60
CA LEU A 115 -2.15 18.48 -1.94
C LEU A 115 -1.80 18.26 -3.40
N ALA A 116 -2.47 17.36 -4.12
CA ALA A 116 -2.18 17.13 -5.53
C ALA A 116 -3.47 17.12 -6.34
N GLU A 117 -3.62 18.18 -7.13
CA GLU A 117 -4.78 18.33 -8.00
C GLU A 117 -4.97 17.08 -8.87
N GLY A 118 -6.20 16.55 -8.86
CA GLY A 118 -6.58 15.41 -9.68
C GLY A 118 -5.98 14.07 -9.21
N VAL A 119 -5.32 13.98 -8.06
CA VAL A 119 -4.91 12.69 -7.48
C VAL A 119 -5.99 12.17 -6.53
N VAL A 120 -6.30 10.88 -6.63
CA VAL A 120 -7.25 10.21 -5.74
C VAL A 120 -6.58 9.02 -5.07
N THR A 121 -7.00 8.73 -3.83
CA THR A 121 -6.68 7.47 -3.14
C THR A 121 -7.82 6.49 -3.34
N ILE A 122 -7.48 5.32 -3.86
CA ILE A 122 -8.41 4.22 -4.12
C ILE A 122 -8.03 3.00 -3.30
N GLU A 123 -8.99 2.12 -3.11
CA GLU A 123 -8.71 0.75 -2.72
C GLU A 123 -8.37 -0.11 -3.92
N PHE A 124 -7.58 -1.15 -3.68
CA PHE A 124 -7.40 -2.23 -4.63
C PHE A 124 -7.20 -3.55 -3.89
N GLN A 125 -7.57 -4.63 -4.55
CA GLN A 125 -7.48 -5.97 -3.98
C GLN A 125 -7.07 -6.98 -5.03
N ARG A 126 -6.36 -8.02 -4.59
CA ARG A 126 -6.04 -9.18 -5.41
C ARG A 126 -7.19 -10.18 -5.32
N PRO A 127 -7.88 -10.52 -6.42
CA PRO A 127 -8.94 -11.52 -6.38
C PRO A 127 -8.41 -12.86 -5.84
N GLY A 128 -9.08 -13.41 -4.83
CA GLY A 128 -8.76 -14.72 -4.26
C GLY A 128 -7.66 -14.75 -3.20
N ARG A 129 -7.36 -13.62 -2.54
CA ARG A 129 -6.55 -13.56 -1.30
C ARG A 129 -7.39 -13.10 -0.12
#